data_AF-A0A9P7E722-F1
#
_entry.id   AF-A0A9P7E722-F1
#
_cell.length_a   1.000
_cell.length_b   1.000
_cell.length_c   1.000
_cell.angle_alpha   90.00
_cell.angle_beta   90.00
_cell.angle_gamma   90.00
#
_symmetry.space_group_name_H-M   'P 1'
#
loop_
_entity.id
_entity.type
_entity.pdbx_description
1 polymer ?
#
loop_
_entity_poly.entity_id
_entity_poly.type
_entity_poly.pdbx_seq_one_letter_code
_entity_poly.pdbx_strand_id
1 'polypeptide(L)'
;LTNDGVPVEFEERPHESTSSVVLDYHVIQNDLSGLLNSPHQRSALDFKVPLLRLKIVSFRNETTLGISWNHTLGDATMFFRFTHALSQFYQGLHLVYPPPTFEKHVFPEPEECTIEELRP
;
A
#
# COMPACT_ATOMS: atom_id res chain seq x y z
N LEU A 1 -7.88 16.56 2.15
CA LEU A 1 -7.34 15.63 1.14
C LEU A 1 -7.06 16.44 -0.10
N THR A 2 -5.80 16.76 -0.39
CA THR A 2 -5.45 17.41 -1.64
C THR A 2 -5.33 16.34 -2.73
N ASN A 3 -5.74 16.66 -3.96
CA ASN A 3 -5.64 15.76 -5.11
C ASN A 3 -4.28 15.93 -5.80
N ASP A 4 -3.24 16.21 -5.01
CA ASP A 4 -1.88 16.34 -5.51
C ASP A 4 -1.42 14.96 -5.99
N GLY A 5 -0.57 14.93 -7.02
CA GLY A 5 -0.12 13.66 -7.62
C GLY A 5 0.47 12.70 -6.58
N VAL A 6 0.17 11.40 -6.73
CA VAL A 6 0.72 10.36 -5.84
C VAL A 6 2.25 10.42 -5.96
N PRO A 7 2.98 10.62 -4.84
CA PRO A 7 4.43 10.67 -4.90
C PRO A 7 4.99 9.31 -5.26
N VAL A 8 5.76 9.30 -6.35
CA VAL A 8 6.50 8.15 -6.85
C VAL A 8 7.98 8.49 -6.78
N GLU A 9 8.73 7.73 -5.99
CA GLU A 9 10.19 7.84 -5.91
C GLU A 9 10.83 6.75 -6.78
N PHE A 10 11.87 7.11 -7.53
CA PHE A 10 12.68 6.18 -8.31
C PHE A 10 14.09 6.16 -7.75
N GLU A 11 14.65 4.96 -7.56
CA GLU A 11 16.01 4.78 -7.09
C GLU A 11 16.72 3.70 -7.91
N GLU A 12 17.91 4.01 -8.40
CA GLU A 12 18.81 3.03 -9.03
C GLU A 12 19.93 2.72 -8.04
N ARG A 13 20.13 1.43 -7.71
CA ARG A 13 21.12 1.02 -6.72
C ARG A 13 22.28 0.24 -7.33
N PRO A 14 23.53 0.52 -6.89
CA PRO A 14 24.70 -0.21 -7.36
C PRO A 14 24.74 -1.65 -6.84
N HIS A 15 25.46 -2.48 -7.58
CA HIS A 15 25.55 -3.94 -7.47
C HIS A 15 25.86 -4.49 -6.07
N GLU A 16 26.65 -3.77 -5.26
CA GLU A 16 27.20 -4.26 -4.00
C GLU A 16 26.26 -4.12 -2.78
N SER A 17 25.14 -3.40 -2.92
CA SER A 17 24.21 -3.11 -1.81
C SER A 17 23.07 -4.15 -1.66
N THR A 18 23.22 -5.32 -2.27
CA THR A 18 22.13 -6.26 -2.62
C THR A 18 21.80 -7.33 -1.59
N SER A 19 22.61 -7.53 -0.55
CA SER A 19 22.49 -8.74 0.28
C SER A 19 21.27 -8.82 1.21
N SER A 20 20.55 -7.72 1.47
CA SER A 20 19.48 -7.71 2.49
C SER A 20 18.05 -7.66 1.93
N VAL A 21 17.86 -7.29 0.66
CA VAL A 21 16.54 -6.89 0.13
C VAL A 21 15.90 -7.94 -0.79
N VAL A 22 16.70 -8.78 -1.45
CA VAL A 22 16.22 -9.85 -2.34
C VAL A 22 16.83 -11.16 -1.87
N LEU A 23 16.31 -11.69 -0.76
CA LEU A 23 16.63 -13.02 -0.24
C LEU A 23 15.46 -13.94 -0.58
N ASP A 24 15.59 -14.61 -1.73
CA ASP A 24 14.69 -15.66 -2.23
C ASP A 24 13.25 -15.23 -2.53
N TYR A 25 12.51 -16.10 -3.23
CA TYR A 25 11.10 -15.96 -3.61
C TYR A 25 10.13 -16.00 -2.42
N HIS A 26 10.55 -15.51 -1.26
CA HIS A 26 9.84 -15.58 0.00
C HIS A 26 9.41 -14.20 0.49
N VAL A 27 8.41 -14.18 1.38
CA VAL A 27 7.98 -12.96 2.07
C VAL A 27 9.11 -12.51 3.00
N ILE A 28 9.77 -11.42 2.67
CA ILE A 28 10.84 -10.85 3.50
C ILE A 28 10.20 -10.06 4.64
N GLN A 29 10.25 -10.62 5.85
CA GLN A 29 9.85 -9.96 7.10
C GLN A 29 11.03 -9.23 7.78
N ASN A 30 11.98 -8.72 6.99
CA ASN A 30 13.16 -8.02 7.51
C ASN A 30 12.92 -6.50 7.55
N ASP A 31 13.94 -5.71 7.91
CA ASP A 31 13.87 -4.26 7.82
C ASP A 31 13.71 -3.80 6.35
N LEU A 32 12.49 -3.38 6.02
CA LEU A 32 12.13 -2.84 4.70
C LEU A 32 12.26 -1.30 4.64
N SER A 33 12.81 -0.65 5.68
CA SER A 33 12.91 0.81 5.75
C SER A 33 13.58 1.43 4.51
N GLY A 34 14.60 0.76 3.95
CA GLY A 34 15.28 1.19 2.74
C GLY A 34 14.44 1.08 1.46
N LEU A 35 13.39 0.26 1.44
CA LEU A 35 12.44 0.16 0.32
C LEU A 35 11.24 1.10 0.48
N LEU A 36 11.12 1.75 1.64
CA LEU A 36 10.05 2.69 1.93
C LEU A 36 10.54 4.12 1.73
N ASN A 37 9.61 5.01 1.42
CA ASN A 37 9.89 6.44 1.37
C ASN A 37 10.32 6.89 2.78
N SER A 38 11.52 7.49 2.91
CA SER A 38 12.12 7.85 4.21
C SER A 38 11.14 8.64 5.09
N PRO A 39 11.00 8.29 6.38
CA PRO A 39 10.19 9.04 7.32
C PRO A 39 11.01 10.18 7.92
N HIS A 40 11.52 11.12 7.12
CA HIS A 40 12.11 12.34 7.70
C HIS A 40 11.09 13.27 8.37
N GLN A 41 9.81 12.92 8.35
CA GLN A 41 8.75 13.64 9.05
C GLN A 41 7.74 12.68 9.67
N ARG A 42 8.13 11.99 10.76
CA ARG A 42 7.17 11.61 11.80
C ARG A 42 6.94 12.80 12.73
N SER A 43 6.58 13.95 12.17
CA SER A 43 6.00 15.03 12.96
C SER A 43 4.54 14.69 13.14
N ALA A 44 4.10 14.55 14.38
CA ALA A 44 2.70 14.29 14.72
C ALA A 44 1.80 15.34 14.03
N LEU A 45 0.76 14.86 13.32
CA LEU A 45 -0.34 15.64 12.75
C LEU A 45 -0.01 16.57 11.57
N ASP A 46 0.81 16.13 10.60
CA ASP A 46 0.80 16.79 9.28
C ASP A 46 -0.21 16.11 8.34
N PHE A 47 -1.40 16.73 8.20
CA PHE A 47 -2.46 16.29 7.28
C PHE A 47 -2.11 16.46 5.79
N LYS A 48 -0.94 17.04 5.47
CA LYS A 48 -0.45 17.15 4.09
C LYS A 48 0.31 15.92 3.62
N VAL A 49 0.53 14.95 4.51
CA VAL A 49 1.28 13.75 4.18
C VAL A 49 0.45 12.83 3.27
N PRO A 50 1.00 12.36 2.14
CA PRO A 50 0.30 11.46 1.21
C PRO A 50 -0.01 10.10 1.87
N LEU A 51 -1.24 9.62 1.66
CA LEU A 51 -1.76 8.36 2.22
C LEU A 51 -1.31 7.11 1.45
N LEU A 52 -0.94 7.29 0.18
CA LEU A 52 -0.34 6.27 -0.67
C LEU A 52 1.01 6.81 -1.14
N ARG A 53 2.05 5.98 -1.05
CA ARG A 53 3.37 6.30 -1.62
C ARG A 53 3.92 5.08 -2.34
N LEU A 54 4.53 5.33 -3.49
CA LEU A 54 5.15 4.29 -4.31
C LEU A 54 6.65 4.56 -4.40
N LYS A 55 7.46 3.52 -4.30
CA LYS A 55 8.90 3.59 -4.53
C LYS A 55 9.31 2.46 -5.45
N ILE A 56 9.93 2.81 -6.57
CA ILE A 56 10.42 1.86 -7.56
C ILE A 56 11.93 1.84 -7.44
N VAL A 57 12.47 0.69 -7.05
CA VAL A 57 13.91 0.50 -6.94
C VAL A 57 14.35 -0.50 -7.99
N SER A 58 15.23 -0.07 -8.89
CA SER A 58 15.77 -0.93 -9.94
C SER A 58 17.17 -1.40 -9.57
N PHE A 59 17.41 -2.69 -9.81
CA PHE A 59 18.68 -3.36 -9.53
C PHE A 59 19.02 -4.28 -10.70
N ARG A 60 20.09 -4.00 -11.44
CA ARG A 60 20.44 -4.75 -12.66
C ARG A 60 19.23 -4.84 -13.64
N ASN A 61 18.64 -6.02 -13.77
CA ASN A 61 17.47 -6.34 -14.62
C ASN A 61 16.20 -6.61 -13.79
N GLU A 62 16.25 -6.41 -12.47
CA GLU A 62 15.14 -6.61 -11.55
C GLU A 62 14.59 -5.27 -11.07
N THR A 63 13.30 -5.25 -10.77
CA THR A 63 12.61 -4.07 -10.26
C THR A 63 11.78 -4.46 -9.05
N THR A 64 12.00 -3.74 -7.96
CA THR A 64 11.21 -3.87 -6.73
C THR A 64 10.25 -2.69 -6.63
N LEU A 65 8.98 -2.97 -6.38
CA LEU A 65 7.96 -1.97 -6.09
C LEU A 65 7.63 -1.98 -4.60
N GLY A 66 8.08 -0.95 -3.89
CA GLY A 66 7.67 -0.64 -2.51
C GLY A 66 6.36 0.15 -2.51
N ILE A 67 5.39 -0.31 -1.72
CA ILE A 67 4.10 0.38 -1.56
C ILE A 67 3.88 0.68 -0.08
N SER A 68 3.70 1.95 0.26
CA SER A 68 3.26 2.39 1.58
C SER A 68 1.80 2.80 1.50
N TRP A 69 0.96 2.11 2.28
CA TRP A 69 -0.49 2.26 2.29
C TRP A 69 -0.98 2.64 3.68
N ASN A 70 -1.69 3.75 3.81
CA ASN A 70 -2.36 4.10 5.05
C ASN A 70 -3.67 3.29 5.18
N HIS A 71 -3.84 2.56 6.28
CA HIS A 71 -5.03 1.74 6.53
C HIS A 71 -6.37 2.50 6.54
N THR A 72 -6.36 3.83 6.65
CA THR A 72 -7.58 4.65 6.47
C THR A 72 -8.12 4.63 5.03
N LEU A 73 -7.29 4.28 4.03
CA LEU A 73 -7.70 4.10 2.64
C LEU A 73 -8.47 2.80 2.41
N GLY A 74 -8.33 1.83 3.32
CA GLY A 74 -9.00 0.54 3.22
C GLY A 74 -8.20 -0.60 3.83
N ASP A 75 -8.88 -1.74 3.92
CA ASP A 75 -8.32 -3.00 4.41
C ASP A 75 -7.39 -3.69 3.39
N ALA A 76 -6.95 -4.90 3.72
CA ALA A 76 -6.11 -5.71 2.85
C ALA A 76 -6.79 -6.09 1.52
N THR A 77 -8.12 -6.22 1.52
CA THR A 77 -8.89 -6.52 0.30
C THR A 77 -8.86 -5.34 -0.65
N MET A 78 -9.08 -4.13 -0.13
CA MET A 78 -8.98 -2.89 -0.90
C MET A 78 -7.56 -2.70 -1.45
N PHE A 79 -6.55 -2.93 -0.62
CA PHE A 79 -5.15 -2.88 -1.03
C PHE A 79 -4.83 -3.87 -2.16
N PHE A 80 -5.28 -5.12 -2.04
CA PHE A 80 -5.10 -6.14 -3.07
C PHE A 80 -5.78 -5.78 -4.40
N ARG A 81 -7.02 -5.26 -4.36
CA ARG A 81 -7.72 -4.81 -5.57
C ARG A 81 -7.00 -3.65 -6.23
N PHE A 82 -6.47 -2.72 -5.44
CA PHE A 82 -5.66 -1.61 -5.93
C PHE A 82 -4.39 -2.10 -6.64
N THR A 83 -3.61 -2.98 -6.02
CA THR A 83 -2.36 -3.48 -6.63
C THR A 83 -2.63 -4.35 -7.86
N HIS A 84 -3.73 -5.11 -7.87
CA HIS A 84 -4.17 -5.86 -9.04
C HIS A 84 -4.55 -4.93 -10.20
N ALA A 85 -5.36 -3.90 -9.93
CA ALA A 85 -5.73 -2.91 -10.95
C ALA A 85 -4.50 -2.18 -11.51
N LEU A 86 -3.55 -1.79 -10.64
CA LEU A 86 -2.28 -1.17 -11.05
C LEU A 86 -1.50 -2.07 -12.03
N SER A 87 -1.40 -3.36 -11.74
CA SER A 87 -0.74 -4.35 -12.61
C SER A 87 -1.46 -4.50 -13.96
N GLN A 88 -2.80 -4.53 -13.95
CA GLN A 88 -3.60 -4.64 -15.18
C GLN A 88 -3.46 -3.40 -16.06
N PHE A 89 -3.50 -2.20 -15.47
CA PHE A 89 -3.28 -0.96 -16.21
C PHE A 89 -1.89 -0.92 -16.85
N TYR A 90 -0.85 -1.35 -16.13
CA TYR A 90 0.50 -1.43 -16.67
C TYR A 90 0.60 -2.36 -17.88
N GLN A 91 -0.14 -3.48 -17.87
CA GLN A 91 -0.18 -4.45 -18.95
C GLN A 91 -1.17 -4.08 -20.09
N GLY A 92 -1.93 -2.99 -19.96
CA GLY A 92 -2.99 -2.64 -20.92
C GLY A 92 -4.20 -3.59 -20.90
N LEU A 93 -4.41 -4.29 -19.78
CA LEU A 93 -5.52 -5.24 -19.59
C LEU A 93 -6.75 -4.55 -19.02
N HIS A 94 -7.93 -5.15 -19.24
CA HIS A 94 -9.16 -4.74 -18.58
C HIS A 94 -9.18 -5.10 -17.09
N LEU A 95 -9.84 -4.26 -16.29
CA LEU A 95 -10.01 -4.50 -14.86
C LEU A 95 -10.88 -5.73 -14.61
N VAL A 96 -10.41 -6.63 -13.73
CA VAL A 96 -11.18 -7.82 -13.31
C VAL A 96 -12.19 -7.46 -12.21
N TYR A 97 -11.81 -6.56 -11.30
CA TYR A 97 -12.66 -6.10 -10.22
C TYR A 97 -13.48 -4.88 -10.64
N PRO A 98 -14.67 -4.69 -10.05
CA PRO A 98 -15.44 -3.47 -10.29
C PRO A 98 -14.64 -2.23 -9.87
N PRO A 99 -14.90 -1.06 -10.49
CA PRO A 99 -14.29 0.20 -10.07
C PRO A 99 -14.53 0.47 -8.58
N PRO A 100 -13.55 1.02 -7.85
CA PRO A 100 -13.72 1.36 -6.45
C PRO A 100 -14.77 2.47 -6.30
N THR A 101 -15.61 2.35 -5.28
CA THR A 101 -16.60 3.36 -4.89
C THR A 101 -16.15 4.06 -3.61
N PHE A 102 -16.41 5.36 -3.49
CA PHE A 102 -16.21 6.10 -2.23
C PHE A 102 -17.42 6.02 -1.29
N GLU A 103 -18.45 5.26 -1.68
CA GLU A 103 -19.62 5.01 -0.86
C GLU A 103 -19.25 4.18 0.36
N LYS A 104 -19.41 4.79 1.54
CA LYS A 104 -19.21 4.09 2.81
C LYS A 104 -20.37 3.13 3.02
N HIS A 105 -20.07 1.85 3.25
CA HIS A 105 -21.08 0.91 3.72
C HIS A 105 -21.56 1.35 5.10
N VAL A 106 -22.86 1.59 5.21
CA VAL A 106 -23.53 1.80 6.50
C VAL A 106 -23.89 0.43 7.01
N PHE A 107 -23.16 -0.03 8.03
CA PHE A 107 -23.58 -1.21 8.77
C PHE A 107 -24.80 -0.81 9.62
N PRO A 108 -25.87 -1.61 9.61
CA PRO A 108 -26.97 -1.39 10.54
C PRO A 108 -26.45 -1.48 11.97
N GLU A 109 -27.10 -0.78 12.89
CA GLU A 109 -26.85 -0.95 14.31
C GLU A 109 -27.08 -2.43 14.69
N PRO A 110 -26.17 -3.06 15.46
CA PRO A 110 -26.38 -4.43 15.88
C PRO A 110 -27.66 -4.54 16.73
N GLU A 111 -28.43 -5.62 16.52
CA GLU A 111 -29.65 -5.86 17.29
C GLU A 111 -29.32 -6.11 18.78
N GLU A 112 -30.15 -5.60 19.69
CA GLU A 112 -29.95 -5.75 21.15
C GLU A 112 -29.75 -7.21 21.57
N CYS A 113 -30.44 -8.16 20.93
CA CYS A 113 -30.28 -9.59 21.18
C CYS A 113 -28.86 -10.10 20.89
N THR A 114 -28.23 -9.62 19.81
CA THR A 114 -26.85 -9.99 19.44
C THR A 114 -25.84 -9.37 20.40
N ILE A 115 -26.13 -8.17 20.91
CA ILE A 115 -25.29 -7.48 21.90
C ILE A 115 -25.29 -8.23 23.23
N GLU A 116 -26.46 -8.69 23.69
CA GLU A 116 -26.59 -9.45 24.94
C GLU A 116 -25.95 -10.85 24.86
N GLU A 117 -26.02 -11.54 23.71
CA GLU A 117 -25.34 -12.83 23.51
C GLU A 117 -23.80 -12.74 23.53
N LEU A 118 -23.24 -11.58 23.17
CA LEU A 118 -21.80 -11.34 23.11
C LEU A 118 -21.25 -10.60 24.35
N ARG A 119 -22.10 -10.31 25.34
CA ARG A 119 -21.69 -9.64 26.58
C ARG A 119 -20.98 -10.65 27.52
N PRO A 120 -19.73 -10.38 27.95
CA PRO A 120 -18.94 -11.29 28.78
C PRO A 120 -19.45 -11.44 30.22
#